data_AF-A0A919JGL9-F1
#
_entry.id   AF-A0A919JGL9-F1
#
_cell.length_a   1.000
_cell.length_b   1.000
_cell.length_c   1.000
_cell.angle_alpha   90.00
_cell.angle_beta   90.00
_cell.angle_gamma   90.00
#
_symmetry.space_group_name_H-M   'P 1'
#
loop_
_entity.id
_entity.type
_entity.pdbx_description
1 polymer ?
#
loop_
_entity_poly.entity_id
_entity_poly.type
_entity_poly.pdbx_seq_one_letter_code
_entity_poly.pdbx_strand_id
1 'polypeptide(L)'
;MAAGGVITFDCGPAPVTITMTATAKVRNDHGPAVVLDGGGRVTLSGGGRRRILYQNTCDQAQRFTTSHCQDQPTPRLTVQNLAFADGDASGETAEGGGGGAIFVRGGRLKVVNARFTGNRCDGTGPDLGGAAIRVLSQSGNKPVYVVHSTFTGGRCANGGALSSIGVSWTVLNSVFTGNRAVGRGANPARPGTPGGGSGGAIYTDGNAFAVTLRDTVLQDNRANEGGGAIFFVSNDRTGTLTLTGSALRRNRSAGFETAGQPGIFFLGRRLSR
;
A
#
# COMPACT_ATOMS: atom_id res chain seq x y z
N MET A 1 11.06 -8.36 14.57
CA MET A 1 12.44 -7.94 14.25
C MET A 1 13.05 -7.34 15.50
N ALA A 2 14.17 -7.89 15.98
CA ALA A 2 14.64 -7.70 17.36
C ALA A 2 15.88 -6.79 17.52
N ALA A 3 16.55 -6.35 16.44
CA ALA A 3 17.85 -5.66 16.58
C ALA A 3 17.96 -4.27 15.90
N GLY A 4 16.95 -3.83 15.13
CA GLY A 4 17.12 -2.66 14.24
C GLY A 4 18.23 -2.89 13.20
N GLY A 5 18.72 -1.82 12.58
CA GLY A 5 19.87 -1.88 11.65
C GLY A 5 19.55 -2.47 10.28
N VAL A 6 20.58 -2.90 9.55
CA VAL A 6 20.46 -3.57 8.25
C VAL A 6 20.39 -5.08 8.47
N ILE A 7 19.34 -5.69 7.95
CA ILE A 7 19.05 -7.13 8.04
C ILE A 7 19.16 -7.69 6.62
N THR A 8 20.15 -8.55 6.43
CA THR A 8 20.39 -9.31 5.20
C THR A 8 20.06 -10.79 5.41
N PHE A 9 20.00 -11.55 4.32
CA PHE A 9 19.63 -12.97 4.34
C PHE A 9 20.80 -13.81 3.82
N ASP A 10 21.27 -14.76 4.64
CA ASP A 10 22.32 -15.70 4.26
C ASP A 10 21.70 -17.01 3.77
N CYS A 11 21.20 -17.00 2.53
CA CYS A 11 20.54 -18.14 1.89
C CYS A 11 21.34 -18.72 0.72
N GLY A 12 22.61 -18.30 0.55
CA GLY A 12 23.44 -18.65 -0.58
C GLY A 12 23.13 -17.87 -1.87
N PRO A 13 23.70 -18.29 -3.02
CA PRO A 13 23.64 -17.52 -4.27
C PRO A 13 22.33 -17.69 -5.05
N ALA A 14 21.56 -18.74 -4.79
CA ALA A 14 20.32 -19.04 -5.51
C ALA A 14 19.14 -18.20 -4.98
N PRO A 15 18.18 -17.81 -5.83
CA PRO A 15 16.92 -17.23 -5.36
C PRO A 15 16.18 -18.17 -4.39
N VAL A 16 15.59 -17.61 -3.34
CA VAL A 16 14.90 -18.35 -2.29
C VAL A 16 13.55 -17.74 -1.99
N THR A 17 12.56 -18.59 -1.70
CA THR A 17 11.28 -18.18 -1.11
C THR A 17 11.21 -18.65 0.33
N ILE A 18 11.07 -17.70 1.24
CA ILE A 18 10.87 -17.93 2.67
C ILE A 18 9.38 -17.79 2.95
N THR A 19 8.69 -18.91 3.13
CA THR A 19 7.30 -18.89 3.60
C THR A 19 7.28 -18.52 5.08
N MET A 20 6.64 -17.40 5.39
CA MET A 20 6.54 -16.87 6.75
C MET A 20 5.73 -17.82 7.63
N THR A 21 6.23 -18.17 8.80
CA THR A 21 5.47 -18.93 9.81
C THR A 21 4.64 -18.01 10.70
N ALA A 22 5.06 -16.75 10.83
CA ALA A 22 4.35 -15.68 11.53
C ALA A 22 4.56 -14.33 10.83
N THR A 23 3.64 -13.39 11.02
CA THR A 23 3.81 -11.99 10.57
C THR A 23 5.01 -11.36 11.26
N ALA A 24 5.98 -10.86 10.49
CA ALA A 24 7.14 -10.20 11.07
C ALA A 24 6.78 -8.77 11.50
N LYS A 25 6.79 -8.56 12.82
CA LYS A 25 6.46 -7.26 13.43
C LYS A 25 7.72 -6.44 13.69
N VAL A 26 7.68 -5.16 13.31
CA VAL A 26 8.69 -4.17 13.68
C VAL A 26 8.39 -3.69 15.10
N ARG A 27 9.37 -3.82 16.00
CA ARG A 27 9.28 -3.30 17.37
C ARG A 27 9.53 -1.80 17.37
N ASN A 28 8.70 -1.03 18.07
CA ASN A 28 8.75 0.44 17.99
C ASN A 28 9.94 1.03 18.75
N ASP A 29 10.42 0.32 19.77
CA ASP A 29 11.59 0.66 20.57
C ASP A 29 12.91 0.15 19.96
N HIS A 30 12.86 -0.48 18.79
CA HIS A 30 14.04 -0.96 18.08
C HIS A 30 14.31 -0.10 16.84
N GLY A 31 15.41 0.66 16.88
CA GLY A 31 15.77 1.57 15.81
C GLY A 31 16.37 2.87 16.33
N PRO A 32 16.79 3.75 15.41
CA PRO A 32 15.81 4.51 14.63
C PRO A 32 15.48 3.92 13.25
N ALA A 33 16.33 3.05 12.69
CA ALA A 33 16.18 2.52 11.34
C ALA A 33 16.19 0.98 11.31
N VAL A 34 15.36 0.42 10.43
CA VAL A 34 15.27 -1.01 10.13
C VAL A 34 15.29 -1.17 8.62
N VAL A 35 16.31 -1.82 8.08
CA VAL A 35 16.43 -2.09 6.64
C VAL A 35 16.37 -3.58 6.42
N LEU A 36 15.45 -4.04 5.58
CA LEU A 36 15.42 -5.42 5.09
C LEU A 36 15.93 -5.42 3.66
N ASP A 37 17.07 -6.07 3.44
CA ASP A 37 17.69 -6.17 2.12
C ASP A 37 17.77 -7.63 1.67
N GLY A 38 17.01 -7.96 0.63
CA GLY A 38 16.93 -9.31 0.07
C GLY A 38 17.99 -9.62 -0.98
N GLY A 39 18.88 -8.68 -1.30
CA GLY A 39 19.93 -8.84 -2.32
C GLY A 39 19.41 -9.19 -3.72
N GLY A 40 18.11 -8.98 -3.97
CA GLY A 40 17.43 -9.31 -5.22
C GLY A 40 17.06 -10.78 -5.38
N ARG A 41 17.30 -11.60 -4.35
CA ARG A 41 17.16 -13.07 -4.39
C ARG A 41 16.09 -13.61 -3.47
N VAL A 42 15.70 -12.83 -2.46
CA VAL A 42 14.77 -13.29 -1.42
C VAL A 42 13.34 -12.88 -1.74
N THR A 43 12.45 -13.87 -1.68
CA THR A 43 11.00 -13.67 -1.62
C THR A 43 10.51 -14.02 -0.22
N LEU A 44 9.84 -13.08 0.44
CA LEU A 44 9.05 -13.36 1.64
C LEU A 44 7.62 -13.68 1.21
N SER A 45 7.12 -14.86 1.58
CA SER A 45 5.78 -15.30 1.20
C SER A 45 4.85 -15.44 2.41
N GLY A 46 3.66 -14.84 2.34
CA GLY A 46 2.60 -15.06 3.34
C GLY A 46 1.94 -16.44 3.23
N GLY A 47 2.21 -17.19 2.15
CA GLY A 47 1.62 -18.50 1.89
C GLY A 47 0.11 -18.49 1.67
N GLY A 48 -0.46 -17.34 1.30
CA GLY A 48 -1.90 -17.12 1.13
C GLY A 48 -2.68 -17.17 2.44
N ARG A 49 -2.02 -16.95 3.58
CA ARG A 49 -2.62 -17.15 4.92
C ARG A 49 -2.40 -16.01 5.89
N ARG A 50 -1.43 -15.13 5.65
CA ARG A 50 -1.06 -14.08 6.61
C ARG A 50 -0.39 -12.88 5.97
N ARG A 51 -0.44 -11.77 6.70
CA ARG A 51 0.39 -10.59 6.46
C ARG A 51 1.87 -10.93 6.61
N ILE A 52 2.73 -10.30 5.80
CA ILE A 52 4.18 -10.54 5.84
C ILE A 52 4.84 -9.62 6.86
N LEU A 53 4.67 -8.30 6.71
CA LEU A 53 5.27 -7.28 7.56
C LEU A 53 4.23 -6.39 8.23
N TYR A 54 4.49 -6.02 9.48
CA TYR A 54 3.63 -5.15 10.26
C TYR A 54 4.45 -4.14 11.06
N GLN A 55 4.15 -2.86 10.86
CA GLN A 55 4.67 -1.75 11.66
C GLN A 55 3.48 -0.95 12.20
N ASN A 56 3.34 -0.87 13.52
CA ASN A 56 2.31 -0.04 14.13
C ASN A 56 2.83 0.57 15.43
N THR A 57 3.15 1.86 15.38
CA THR A 57 3.59 2.62 16.56
C THR A 57 2.48 2.77 17.61
N CYS A 58 1.23 2.60 17.20
CA CYS A 58 0.03 2.62 18.05
C CYS A 58 -0.41 1.25 18.56
N ASP A 59 0.36 0.18 18.29
CA ASP A 59 0.15 -1.13 18.91
C ASP A 59 0.99 -1.26 20.18
N GLN A 60 0.35 -1.30 21.35
CA GLN A 60 1.02 -1.46 22.64
C GLN A 60 1.84 -2.76 22.71
N ALA A 61 1.41 -3.82 22.00
CA ALA A 61 2.16 -5.06 21.92
C ALA A 61 3.49 -4.89 21.18
N GLN A 62 3.67 -3.82 20.38
CA GLN A 62 4.96 -3.40 19.78
C GLN A 62 5.70 -2.34 20.59
N ARG A 63 5.19 -2.01 21.78
CA ARG A 63 5.64 -1.01 22.76
C ARG A 63 5.39 0.43 22.34
N PHE A 64 4.88 1.24 23.26
CA PHE A 64 4.81 2.69 23.06
C PHE A 64 6.13 3.33 23.45
N THR A 65 6.62 4.22 22.59
CA THR A 65 7.83 5.02 22.83
C THR A 65 7.51 6.49 23.09
N THR A 66 6.29 6.94 22.77
CA THR A 66 5.78 8.30 23.03
C THR A 66 4.28 8.26 23.32
N SER A 67 3.71 9.36 23.82
CA SER A 67 2.25 9.55 23.98
C SER A 67 1.50 9.84 22.68
N HIS A 68 2.21 10.09 21.58
CA HIS A 68 1.65 10.48 20.28
C HIS A 68 2.09 9.46 19.21
N CYS A 69 1.53 8.26 19.29
CA CYS A 69 1.98 7.12 18.49
C CYS A 69 1.91 7.35 16.97
N GLN A 70 0.85 8.00 16.49
CA GLN A 70 0.56 8.17 15.08
C GLN A 70 1.58 9.01 14.31
N ASP A 71 2.32 9.89 15.00
CA ASP A 71 3.27 10.85 14.41
C ASP A 71 4.71 10.66 14.95
N GLN A 72 5.08 9.42 15.27
CA GLN A 72 6.44 9.12 15.73
C GLN A 72 7.42 9.02 14.55
N PRO A 73 8.61 9.66 14.61
CA PRO A 73 9.59 9.65 13.52
C PRO A 73 10.33 8.32 13.32
N THR A 74 10.13 7.38 14.24
CA THR A 74 10.71 6.03 14.30
C THR A 74 9.63 5.02 14.68
N PRO A 75 9.75 3.75 14.26
CA PRO A 75 10.83 3.19 13.45
C PRO A 75 10.77 3.64 11.99
N ARG A 76 11.92 3.65 11.32
CA ARG A 76 12.05 3.91 9.88
C ARG A 76 12.34 2.60 9.16
N LEU A 77 11.32 1.99 8.60
CA LEU A 77 11.42 0.75 7.83
C LEU A 77 11.77 1.05 6.37
N THR A 78 12.85 0.43 5.89
CA THR A 78 13.14 0.31 4.46
C THR A 78 13.07 -1.14 4.06
N VAL A 79 12.32 -1.45 3.01
CA VAL A 79 12.39 -2.76 2.35
C VAL A 79 13.02 -2.56 0.99
N GLN A 80 14.06 -3.32 0.70
CA GLN A 80 14.79 -3.19 -0.56
C GLN A 80 15.26 -4.51 -1.15
N ASN A 81 15.32 -4.56 -2.48
CA ASN A 81 15.78 -5.73 -3.23
C ASN A 81 15.07 -7.03 -2.81
N LEU A 82 13.77 -6.94 -2.50
CA LEU A 82 12.94 -8.00 -1.93
C LEU A 82 11.71 -8.26 -2.80
N ALA A 83 11.26 -9.50 -2.81
CA ALA A 83 9.93 -9.84 -3.28
C ALA A 83 9.00 -10.19 -2.10
N PHE A 84 7.73 -9.82 -2.23
CA PHE A 84 6.64 -10.08 -1.31
C PHE A 84 5.52 -10.79 -2.07
N ALA A 85 5.28 -12.05 -1.75
CA ALA A 85 4.31 -12.89 -2.46
C ALA A 85 3.24 -13.43 -1.53
N ASP A 86 2.03 -13.60 -2.05
CA ASP A 86 0.95 -14.34 -1.37
C ASP A 86 0.70 -13.90 0.09
N GLY A 87 0.93 -12.63 0.40
CA GLY A 87 0.49 -12.03 1.65
C GLY A 87 -1.02 -11.96 1.68
N ASP A 88 -1.66 -12.32 2.79
CA ASP A 88 -3.11 -12.28 2.95
C ASP A 88 -3.47 -11.69 4.31
N ALA A 89 -4.15 -10.54 4.31
CA ALA A 89 -4.63 -9.87 5.51
C ALA A 89 -6.14 -10.06 5.75
N SER A 90 -6.80 -10.99 5.05
CA SER A 90 -8.23 -11.23 5.22
C SER A 90 -8.56 -11.60 6.68
N GLY A 91 -9.58 -10.96 7.25
CA GLY A 91 -9.98 -11.14 8.64
C GLY A 91 -9.10 -10.39 9.66
N GLU A 92 -8.03 -9.73 9.25
CA GLU A 92 -7.26 -8.84 10.13
C GLU A 92 -8.01 -7.52 10.27
N THR A 93 -8.64 -7.27 11.41
CA THR A 93 -9.52 -6.09 11.60
C THR A 93 -8.84 -4.90 12.28
N ALA A 94 -7.62 -5.09 12.81
CA ALA A 94 -6.87 -4.02 13.46
C ALA A 94 -6.74 -2.82 12.52
N GLU A 95 -7.09 -1.63 13.01
CA GLU A 95 -7.00 -0.37 12.26
C GLU A 95 -7.79 -0.36 10.93
N GLY A 96 -8.90 -1.11 10.88
CA GLY A 96 -9.73 -1.23 9.68
C GLY A 96 -9.20 -2.18 8.61
N GLY A 97 -8.18 -2.98 8.93
CA GLY A 97 -7.68 -4.08 8.10
C GLY A 97 -6.88 -3.66 6.88
N GLY A 98 -6.64 -4.61 5.96
CA GLY A 98 -5.83 -4.40 4.74
C GLY A 98 -4.31 -4.61 4.93
N GLY A 99 -3.54 -4.23 3.90
CA GLY A 99 -2.09 -4.38 3.90
C GLY A 99 -1.64 -5.84 3.85
N GLY A 100 -2.00 -6.55 2.78
CA GLY A 100 -1.76 -8.00 2.65
C GLY A 100 -0.29 -8.40 2.73
N ALA A 101 0.61 -7.66 2.09
CA ALA A 101 2.05 -7.85 2.33
C ALA A 101 2.52 -7.00 3.53
N ILE A 102 2.26 -5.70 3.50
CA ILE A 102 2.79 -4.73 4.47
C ILE A 102 1.67 -3.84 4.99
N PHE A 103 1.55 -3.76 6.31
CA PHE A 103 0.72 -2.76 7.00
C PHE A 103 1.60 -1.80 7.79
N VAL A 104 1.32 -0.50 7.68
CA VAL A 104 2.03 0.57 8.39
C VAL A 104 1.08 1.58 9.05
N ARG A 105 1.33 1.84 10.33
CA ARG A 105 0.78 2.97 11.08
C ARG A 105 1.88 3.62 11.91
N GLY A 106 2.09 4.91 11.68
CA GLY A 106 3.18 5.72 12.22
C GLY A 106 4.57 5.27 11.78
N GLY A 107 5.60 5.91 12.33
CA GLY A 107 6.97 5.71 11.85
C GLY A 107 7.15 6.23 10.43
N ARG A 108 8.06 5.58 9.68
CA ARG A 108 8.24 5.81 8.24
C ARG A 108 8.46 4.52 7.48
N LEU A 109 7.99 4.46 6.23
CA LEU A 109 8.22 3.39 5.26
C LEU A 109 8.92 3.94 4.01
N LYS A 110 9.88 3.17 3.50
CA LYS A 110 10.47 3.33 2.16
C LYS A 110 10.56 1.96 1.46
N VAL A 111 10.23 1.93 0.18
CA VAL A 111 10.21 0.72 -0.66
C VAL A 111 11.09 0.98 -1.88
N VAL A 112 12.10 0.14 -2.10
CA VAL A 112 13.08 0.33 -3.20
C VAL A 112 13.35 -1.00 -3.89
N ASN A 113 13.27 -1.03 -5.22
CA ASN A 113 13.60 -2.23 -6.00
C ASN A 113 12.90 -3.50 -5.48
N ALA A 114 11.59 -3.39 -5.22
CA ALA A 114 10.81 -4.46 -4.62
C ALA A 114 9.71 -4.97 -5.55
N ARG A 115 9.33 -6.24 -5.38
CA ARG A 115 8.25 -6.87 -6.15
C ARG A 115 7.14 -7.33 -5.21
N PHE A 116 5.89 -7.07 -5.58
CA PHE A 116 4.71 -7.48 -4.82
C PHE A 116 3.79 -8.27 -5.75
N THR A 117 3.56 -9.56 -5.47
CA THR A 117 2.81 -10.44 -6.37
C THR A 117 1.72 -11.18 -5.62
N GLY A 118 0.49 -11.12 -6.15
CA GLY A 118 -0.61 -11.99 -5.69
C GLY A 118 -1.09 -11.75 -4.26
N ASN A 119 -0.71 -10.62 -3.65
CA ASN A 119 -1.12 -10.28 -2.29
C ASN A 119 -2.61 -9.93 -2.20
N ARG A 120 -3.23 -10.15 -1.03
CA ARG A 120 -4.67 -10.11 -0.81
C ARG A 120 -5.05 -9.46 0.52
N CYS A 121 -6.28 -8.98 0.56
CA CYS A 121 -6.97 -8.58 1.78
C CYS A 121 -8.46 -8.93 1.64
N ASP A 122 -9.27 -8.58 2.64
CA ASP A 122 -10.73 -8.68 2.60
C ASP A 122 -11.32 -8.17 1.27
N GLY A 123 -12.27 -8.93 0.72
CA GLY A 123 -12.88 -8.64 -0.58
C GLY A 123 -13.88 -7.49 -0.56
N THR A 124 -14.28 -7.01 0.62
CA THR A 124 -15.31 -5.99 0.83
C THR A 124 -14.97 -5.09 2.00
N GLY A 125 -15.55 -3.89 2.01
CA GLY A 125 -15.43 -2.94 3.13
C GLY A 125 -15.15 -1.51 2.64
N PRO A 126 -15.77 -0.48 3.26
CA PRO A 126 -15.40 0.90 3.03
C PRO A 126 -13.96 1.15 3.53
N ASP A 127 -13.19 1.99 2.83
CA ASP A 127 -11.82 2.41 3.16
C ASP A 127 -10.73 1.33 3.35
N LEU A 128 -11.12 0.06 3.44
CA LEU A 128 -10.24 -1.09 3.56
C LEU A 128 -9.57 -1.34 2.21
N GLY A 129 -8.24 -1.45 2.21
CA GLY A 129 -7.52 -1.57 0.96
C GLY A 129 -6.06 -2.01 1.06
N GLY A 130 -5.37 -2.02 -0.08
CA GLY A 130 -3.93 -2.22 -0.16
C GLY A 130 -3.58 -3.69 -0.07
N ALA A 131 -3.85 -4.44 -1.13
CA ALA A 131 -3.48 -5.86 -1.16
C ALA A 131 -1.98 -6.04 -0.95
N ALA A 132 -1.14 -5.17 -1.53
CA ALA A 132 0.28 -5.15 -1.23
C ALA A 132 0.56 -4.32 0.03
N ILE A 133 0.30 -3.01 0.00
CA ILE A 133 0.71 -2.10 1.07
C ILE A 133 -0.46 -1.22 1.51
N ARG A 134 -0.67 -1.12 2.82
CA ARG A 134 -1.55 -0.13 3.44
C ARG A 134 -0.80 0.75 4.43
N VAL A 135 -1.01 2.06 4.34
CA VAL A 135 -0.40 3.05 5.25
C VAL A 135 -1.45 4.01 5.78
N LEU A 136 -1.59 4.14 7.10
CA LEU A 136 -2.60 5.00 7.74
C LEU A 136 -2.05 6.28 8.36
N SER A 137 -0.76 6.32 8.68
CA SER A 137 -0.09 7.56 9.09
C SER A 137 1.41 7.46 8.85
N GLN A 138 2.05 8.61 8.69
CA GLN A 138 3.48 8.78 8.48
C GLN A 138 3.95 10.01 9.22
N SER A 139 5.13 9.92 9.84
CA SER A 139 5.64 11.05 10.64
C SER A 139 5.87 12.32 9.81
N GLY A 140 5.42 13.45 10.34
CA GLY A 140 5.51 14.77 9.75
C GLY A 140 4.76 14.90 8.42
N ASN A 141 3.75 14.06 8.19
CA ASN A 141 3.01 13.95 6.93
C ASN A 141 3.91 13.72 5.70
N LYS A 142 5.12 13.18 5.92
CA LYS A 142 6.08 12.93 4.83
C LYS A 142 5.59 11.77 3.96
N PRO A 143 5.81 11.85 2.63
CA PRO A 143 5.33 10.81 1.74
C PRO A 143 6.06 9.48 1.98
N VAL A 144 5.35 8.40 1.68
CA VAL A 144 5.96 7.09 1.45
C VAL A 144 6.62 7.11 0.08
N TYR A 145 7.89 6.71 0.03
CA TYR A 145 8.62 6.59 -1.23
C TYR A 145 8.57 5.15 -1.72
N VAL A 146 8.10 4.96 -2.96
CA VAL A 146 8.11 3.69 -3.68
C VAL A 146 8.92 3.90 -4.95
N VAL A 147 10.07 3.23 -5.06
CA VAL A 147 11.03 3.46 -6.15
C VAL A 147 11.36 2.16 -6.84
N HIS A 148 11.32 2.16 -8.17
CA HIS A 148 11.74 1.03 -9.01
C HIS A 148 11.06 -0.29 -8.61
N SER A 149 9.76 -0.25 -8.32
CA SER A 149 9.04 -1.40 -7.74
C SER A 149 7.92 -1.88 -8.65
N THR A 150 7.56 -3.16 -8.52
CA THR A 150 6.50 -3.79 -9.34
C THR A 150 5.41 -4.36 -8.46
N PHE A 151 4.15 -4.12 -8.82
CA PHE A 151 2.95 -4.60 -8.12
C PHE A 151 2.04 -5.33 -9.10
N THR A 152 1.88 -6.64 -8.90
CA THR A 152 1.21 -7.52 -9.86
C THR A 152 0.09 -8.34 -9.22
N GLY A 153 -1.10 -8.28 -9.82
CA GLY A 153 -2.17 -9.25 -9.56
C GLY A 153 -2.77 -9.21 -8.16
N GLY A 154 -2.54 -8.14 -7.38
CA GLY A 154 -3.10 -8.01 -6.03
C GLY A 154 -4.60 -7.77 -6.04
N ARG A 155 -5.30 -8.24 -4.99
CA ARG A 155 -6.77 -8.20 -4.89
C ARG A 155 -7.23 -7.82 -3.50
N CYS A 156 -8.09 -6.82 -3.40
CA CYS A 156 -8.52 -6.28 -2.12
C CYS A 156 -9.84 -5.51 -2.32
N ALA A 157 -10.58 -5.19 -1.26
CA ALA A 157 -11.83 -4.43 -1.34
C ALA A 157 -11.62 -3.14 -2.16
N ASN A 158 -10.58 -2.38 -1.82
CA ASN A 158 -10.07 -1.23 -2.54
C ASN A 158 -8.55 -1.35 -2.74
N GLY A 159 -7.95 -0.60 -3.66
CA GLY A 159 -6.49 -0.51 -3.76
C GLY A 159 -5.82 -1.88 -3.95
N GLY A 160 -5.94 -2.48 -5.15
CA GLY A 160 -5.37 -3.80 -5.42
C GLY A 160 -3.85 -3.89 -5.24
N ALA A 161 -3.14 -2.76 -5.17
CA ALA A 161 -1.74 -2.69 -4.76
C ALA A 161 -1.56 -1.82 -3.51
N LEU A 162 -1.77 -0.50 -3.63
CA LEU A 162 -1.53 0.46 -2.56
C LEU A 162 -2.84 1.00 -2.01
N SER A 163 -2.90 1.18 -0.69
CA SER A 163 -3.93 2.04 -0.09
C SER A 163 -3.41 2.93 1.03
N SER A 164 -4.12 4.03 1.25
CA SER A 164 -3.91 4.85 2.43
C SER A 164 -5.13 5.70 2.81
N ILE A 165 -5.12 6.15 4.07
CA ILE A 165 -5.98 7.23 4.57
C ILE A 165 -5.06 8.33 5.11
N GLY A 166 -5.14 9.54 4.57
CA GLY A 166 -4.39 10.71 5.03
C GLY A 166 -2.88 10.68 4.77
N VAL A 167 -2.37 9.78 3.91
CA VAL A 167 -0.93 9.61 3.67
C VAL A 167 -0.57 9.99 2.24
N SER A 168 0.54 10.73 2.11
CA SER A 168 1.10 11.11 0.82
C SER A 168 1.98 9.99 0.23
N TRP A 169 2.03 9.92 -1.10
CA TRP A 169 2.84 8.94 -1.84
C TRP A 169 3.74 9.64 -2.86
N THR A 170 4.96 9.14 -3.01
CA THR A 170 5.86 9.45 -4.12
C THR A 170 6.32 8.15 -4.75
N VAL A 171 5.80 7.87 -5.94
CA VAL A 171 6.00 6.64 -6.69
C VAL A 171 6.82 6.95 -7.93
N LEU A 172 7.99 6.34 -8.05
CA LEU A 172 8.99 6.65 -9.07
C LEU A 172 9.38 5.38 -9.83
N ASN A 173 9.45 5.44 -11.16
CA ASN A 173 9.98 4.38 -12.01
C ASN A 173 9.36 2.99 -11.74
N SER A 174 8.07 2.94 -11.45
CA SER A 174 7.40 1.71 -10.96
C SER A 174 6.34 1.19 -11.91
N VAL A 175 5.90 -0.05 -11.71
CA VAL A 175 4.90 -0.71 -12.55
C VAL A 175 3.78 -1.32 -11.70
N PHE A 176 2.53 -1.02 -12.05
CA PHE A 176 1.35 -1.61 -11.44
C PHE A 176 0.53 -2.31 -12.52
N THR A 177 0.42 -3.64 -12.45
CA THR A 177 -0.26 -4.40 -13.49
C THR A 177 -1.21 -5.47 -12.97
N GLY A 178 -2.39 -5.56 -13.58
CA GLY A 178 -3.34 -6.64 -13.28
C GLY A 178 -3.95 -6.61 -11.87
N ASN A 179 -3.80 -5.51 -11.12
CA ASN A 179 -4.34 -5.36 -9.78
C ASN A 179 -5.85 -5.09 -9.82
N ARG A 180 -6.59 -5.55 -8.80
CA ARG A 180 -8.05 -5.48 -8.80
C ARG A 180 -8.63 -5.01 -7.46
N ALA A 181 -9.46 -3.98 -7.52
CA ALA A 181 -10.40 -3.65 -6.46
C ALA A 181 -11.70 -4.42 -6.70
N VAL A 182 -12.01 -5.35 -5.80
CA VAL A 182 -13.06 -6.37 -5.97
C VAL A 182 -14.33 -6.09 -5.18
N GLY A 183 -14.29 -5.13 -4.25
CA GLY A 183 -15.46 -4.69 -3.48
C GLY A 183 -16.56 -4.11 -4.35
N ARG A 184 -17.71 -3.84 -3.75
CA ARG A 184 -18.88 -3.23 -4.40
C ARG A 184 -19.63 -2.38 -3.40
N GLY A 185 -20.17 -1.26 -3.85
CA GLY A 185 -20.88 -0.33 -2.99
C GLY A 185 -20.22 1.04 -2.83
N ALA A 186 -19.03 1.24 -3.38
CA ALA A 186 -18.24 2.47 -3.30
C ALA A 186 -17.84 2.85 -1.85
N ASN A 187 -17.28 4.05 -1.70
CA ASN A 187 -16.98 4.66 -0.40
C ASN A 187 -17.48 6.13 -0.37
N PRO A 188 -18.34 6.52 0.58
CA PRO A 188 -19.06 5.68 1.56
C PRO A 188 -19.87 4.56 0.92
N ALA A 189 -20.13 3.49 1.67
CA ALA A 189 -20.93 2.37 1.17
C ALA A 189 -22.37 2.82 0.86
N ARG A 190 -22.85 2.50 -0.34
CA ARG A 190 -24.25 2.71 -0.73
C ARG A 190 -25.17 1.84 0.13
N PRO A 191 -26.42 2.27 0.38
CA PRO A 191 -27.40 1.47 1.13
C PRO A 191 -27.50 0.03 0.59
N GLY A 192 -27.44 -0.96 1.48
CA GLY A 192 -27.55 -2.38 1.13
C GLY A 192 -26.31 -3.01 0.50
N THR A 193 -25.16 -2.33 0.49
CA THR A 193 -23.91 -2.86 -0.08
C THR A 193 -22.79 -2.95 0.98
N PRO A 194 -21.83 -3.89 0.84
CA PRO A 194 -20.77 -4.08 1.83
C PRO A 194 -19.63 -3.05 1.70
N GLY A 195 -19.65 -2.19 0.67
CA GLY A 195 -18.67 -1.14 0.45
C GLY A 195 -17.40 -1.58 -0.28
N GLY A 196 -16.70 -0.58 -0.82
CA GLY A 196 -15.44 -0.73 -1.56
C GLY A 196 -15.61 -0.85 -3.06
N GLY A 197 -14.59 -1.36 -3.75
CA GLY A 197 -14.56 -1.53 -5.21
C GLY A 197 -13.77 -0.46 -5.95
N SER A 198 -13.07 0.41 -5.24
CA SER A 198 -12.40 1.59 -5.81
C SER A 198 -10.87 1.44 -5.86
N GLY A 199 -10.24 2.05 -6.88
CA GLY A 199 -8.78 2.12 -6.99
C GLY A 199 -8.17 0.77 -7.36
N GLY A 200 -8.26 0.35 -8.61
CA GLY A 200 -7.81 -0.98 -9.01
C GLY A 200 -6.33 -1.24 -8.69
N ALA A 201 -5.47 -0.23 -8.82
CA ALA A 201 -4.10 -0.26 -8.30
C ALA A 201 -3.94 0.54 -7.00
N ILE A 202 -4.33 1.81 -7.01
CA ILE A 202 -4.08 2.75 -5.91
C ILE A 202 -5.40 3.31 -5.39
N TYR A 203 -5.63 3.22 -4.08
CA TYR A 203 -6.74 3.86 -3.38
C TYR A 203 -6.21 4.84 -2.34
N THR A 204 -6.67 6.09 -2.36
CA THR A 204 -6.31 7.08 -1.34
C THR A 204 -7.53 7.90 -0.93
N ASP A 205 -7.74 8.01 0.37
CA ASP A 205 -8.71 8.90 1.02
C ASP A 205 -7.97 9.80 2.04
N GLY A 206 -8.59 10.86 2.54
CA GLY A 206 -8.06 11.75 3.58
C GLY A 206 -8.41 13.22 3.34
N ASN A 207 -7.80 14.12 4.11
CA ASN A 207 -7.96 15.56 3.93
C ASN A 207 -6.81 16.11 3.06
N ALA A 208 -5.73 16.58 3.69
CA ALA A 208 -4.57 17.12 3.02
C ALA A 208 -3.48 16.05 2.77
N PHE A 209 -3.32 15.62 1.52
CA PHE A 209 -2.24 14.73 1.10
C PHE A 209 -1.90 14.92 -0.39
N ALA A 210 -0.75 14.38 -0.81
CA ALA A 210 -0.31 14.43 -2.19
C ALA A 210 0.08 13.04 -2.71
N VAL A 211 -0.31 12.75 -3.94
CA VAL A 211 0.15 11.55 -4.67
C VAL A 211 0.92 12.02 -5.89
N THR A 212 2.19 11.63 -5.98
CA THR A 212 3.05 11.92 -7.13
C THR A 212 3.51 10.62 -7.76
N LEU A 213 3.25 10.48 -9.06
CA LEU A 213 3.72 9.39 -9.90
C LEU A 213 4.65 9.97 -10.97
N ARG A 214 5.89 9.49 -11.01
CA ARG A 214 6.85 9.87 -12.03
C ARG A 214 7.40 8.65 -12.75
N ASP A 215 7.42 8.71 -14.07
CA ASP A 215 7.97 7.66 -14.94
C ASP A 215 7.40 6.27 -14.59
N THR A 216 6.11 6.23 -14.22
CA THR A 216 5.44 5.05 -13.66
C THR A 216 4.36 4.55 -14.61
N VAL A 217 4.23 3.23 -14.77
CA VAL A 217 3.22 2.59 -15.62
C VAL A 217 2.15 1.93 -14.76
N LEU A 218 0.89 2.27 -15.04
CA LEU A 218 -0.27 1.59 -14.48
C LEU A 218 -1.05 0.99 -15.64
N GLN A 219 -1.11 -0.34 -15.73
CA GLN A 219 -1.78 -0.99 -16.84
C GLN A 219 -2.61 -2.21 -16.46
N ASP A 220 -3.72 -2.42 -17.17
CA ASP A 220 -4.55 -3.63 -17.04
C ASP A 220 -5.12 -3.82 -15.62
N ASN A 221 -5.24 -2.74 -14.85
CA ASN A 221 -5.85 -2.77 -13.52
C ASN A 221 -7.37 -2.60 -13.64
N ARG A 222 -8.12 -3.08 -12.65
CA ARG A 222 -9.59 -3.06 -12.67
C ARG A 222 -10.18 -2.63 -11.33
N ALA A 223 -11.17 -1.75 -11.37
CA ALA A 223 -12.03 -1.44 -10.25
C ALA A 223 -13.47 -1.84 -10.58
N ASN A 224 -14.16 -2.51 -9.66
CA ASN A 224 -15.59 -2.81 -9.79
C ASN A 224 -16.46 -1.55 -9.66
N GLU A 225 -15.95 -0.49 -9.02
CA GLU A 225 -16.59 0.81 -8.87
C GLU A 225 -15.74 1.89 -9.56
N GLY A 226 -15.04 2.71 -8.76
CA GLY A 226 -14.37 3.93 -9.20
C GLY A 226 -12.87 3.78 -9.47
N GLY A 227 -12.37 4.33 -10.57
CA GLY A 227 -10.93 4.51 -10.79
C GLY A 227 -10.15 3.19 -10.94
N GLY A 228 -10.21 2.59 -12.13
CA GLY A 228 -9.51 1.34 -12.44
C GLY A 228 -8.00 1.36 -12.18
N ALA A 229 -7.36 2.53 -12.29
CA ALA A 229 -5.97 2.77 -11.89
C ALA A 229 -5.90 3.39 -10.50
N ILE A 230 -6.45 4.60 -10.37
CA ILE A 230 -6.31 5.45 -9.18
C ILE A 230 -7.69 5.91 -8.74
N PHE A 231 -7.98 5.73 -7.45
CA PHE A 231 -9.08 6.41 -6.78
C PHE A 231 -8.50 7.37 -5.75
N PHE A 232 -8.78 8.65 -5.91
CA PHE A 232 -8.22 9.72 -5.10
C PHE A 232 -9.35 10.59 -4.55
N VAL A 233 -9.47 10.64 -3.22
CA VAL A 233 -10.42 11.50 -2.52
C VAL A 233 -9.69 12.31 -1.45
N SER A 234 -9.74 13.63 -1.59
CA SER A 234 -9.39 14.62 -0.57
C SER A 234 -10.68 15.30 -0.11
N ASN A 235 -11.11 14.99 1.10
CA ASN A 235 -12.41 15.38 1.65
C ASN A 235 -12.57 16.90 1.76
N ASP A 236 -11.50 17.61 2.10
CA ASP A 236 -11.46 19.08 2.18
C ASP A 236 -11.00 19.75 0.87
N ARG A 237 -10.85 18.95 -0.20
CA ARG A 237 -10.39 19.41 -1.54
C ARG A 237 -9.04 20.11 -1.53
N THR A 238 -8.15 19.82 -0.59
CA THR A 238 -6.79 20.41 -0.56
C THR A 238 -5.73 19.54 -1.25
N GLY A 239 -5.99 18.24 -1.37
CA GLY A 239 -5.05 17.25 -1.88
C GLY A 239 -4.74 17.39 -3.37
N THR A 240 -3.59 16.84 -3.78
CA THR A 240 -3.11 16.93 -5.16
C THR A 240 -2.66 15.59 -5.74
N LEU A 241 -2.92 15.38 -7.03
CA LEU A 241 -2.43 14.25 -7.80
C LEU A 241 -1.56 14.78 -8.94
N THR A 242 -0.29 14.36 -8.98
CA THR A 242 0.65 14.73 -10.04
C THR A 242 1.14 13.47 -10.75
N LEU A 243 0.99 13.43 -12.06
CA LEU A 243 1.54 12.43 -12.95
C LEU A 243 2.58 13.15 -13.82
N THR A 244 3.77 12.58 -13.98
CA THR A 244 4.82 13.13 -14.87
C THR A 244 5.51 11.99 -15.56
N GLY A 245 5.57 11.99 -16.90
CA GLY A 245 6.15 10.88 -17.67
C GLY A 245 5.49 9.51 -17.42
N SER A 246 4.31 9.49 -16.79
CA SER A 246 3.63 8.27 -16.36
C SER A 246 2.54 7.86 -17.34
N ALA A 247 2.39 6.55 -17.57
CA ALA A 247 1.46 6.00 -18.53
C ALA A 247 0.36 5.18 -17.87
N LEU A 248 -0.90 5.51 -18.19
CA LEU A 248 -2.08 4.75 -17.76
C LEU A 248 -2.69 4.06 -18.98
N ARG A 249 -2.75 2.72 -18.98
CA ARG A 249 -3.18 1.92 -20.14
C ARG A 249 -4.19 0.87 -19.74
N ARG A 250 -5.36 0.83 -20.39
CA ARG A 250 -6.36 -0.25 -20.22
C ARG A 250 -6.78 -0.49 -18.75
N ASN A 251 -6.83 0.57 -17.95
CA ASN A 251 -7.31 0.48 -16.58
C ASN A 251 -8.83 0.66 -16.58
N ARG A 252 -9.58 -0.39 -16.25
CA ARG A 252 -11.05 -0.39 -16.37
C ARG A 252 -11.71 0.01 -15.05
N SER A 253 -12.45 1.12 -15.07
CA SER A 253 -13.44 1.47 -14.05
C SER A 253 -14.80 0.92 -14.50
N ALA A 254 -15.42 0.03 -13.73
CA ALA A 254 -16.71 -0.55 -14.12
C ALA A 254 -17.91 0.32 -13.71
N GLY A 255 -17.77 1.11 -12.66
CA GLY A 255 -18.83 2.01 -12.17
C GLY A 255 -18.62 3.44 -12.64
N PHE A 256 -17.52 4.07 -12.24
CA PHE A 256 -17.32 5.50 -12.48
C PHE A 256 -15.86 5.94 -12.54
N GLU A 257 -15.63 7.11 -13.11
CA GLU A 257 -14.34 7.79 -13.17
C GLU A 257 -14.56 9.28 -13.43
N THR A 258 -13.52 10.11 -13.26
CA THR A 258 -13.60 11.54 -13.57
C THR A 258 -13.63 11.74 -15.07
N ALA A 259 -14.55 12.57 -15.57
CA ALA A 259 -14.67 12.87 -16.99
C ALA A 259 -13.33 13.34 -17.58
N GLY A 260 -12.95 12.77 -18.74
CA GLY A 260 -11.66 13.06 -19.39
C GLY A 260 -10.42 12.45 -18.71
N GLN A 261 -10.59 11.65 -17.64
CA GLN A 261 -9.50 11.02 -16.90
C GLN A 261 -9.69 9.49 -16.82
N PRO A 262 -9.55 8.76 -17.94
CA PRO A 262 -9.82 7.33 -17.97
C PRO A 262 -8.95 6.56 -16.97
N GLY A 263 -9.59 5.68 -16.19
CA GLY A 263 -8.99 4.92 -15.11
C GLY A 263 -8.74 5.70 -13.83
N ILE A 264 -9.08 6.98 -13.74
CA ILE A 264 -8.90 7.79 -12.53
C ILE A 264 -10.25 8.31 -12.04
N PHE A 265 -10.55 8.09 -10.77
CA PHE A 265 -11.50 8.93 -10.04
C PHE A 265 -10.71 9.92 -9.18
N PHE A 266 -10.98 11.20 -9.34
CA PHE A 266 -10.28 12.29 -8.66
C PHE A 266 -11.26 13.27 -8.04
N LEU A 267 -11.10 13.46 -6.74
CA LEU A 267 -11.75 14.48 -5.93
C LEU A 267 -10.69 15.20 -5.11
N GLY A 268 -10.27 16.39 -5.51
CA GLY A 268 -9.21 17.14 -4.82
C GLY A 268 -9.01 18.53 -5.42
N ARG A 269 -7.92 19.20 -5.02
CA ARG A 269 -7.60 20.56 -5.46
C ARG A 269 -7.16 20.60 -6.93
N ARG A 270 -6.21 19.72 -7.28
CA ARG A 270 -5.56 19.73 -8.59
C ARG A 270 -5.06 18.35 -8.98
N LEU A 271 -5.41 17.96 -10.21
CA LEU A 271 -4.79 16.87 -10.94
C LEU A 271 -3.92 17.47 -12.05
N SER A 272 -2.65 17.06 -12.14
CA SER A 272 -1.70 17.50 -13.17
C SER A 272 -1.06 16.29 -13.86
N ARG A 273 -0.82 16.40 -15.17
CA ARG A 273 -0.20 15.39 -16.02
C ARG A 273 0.94 15.99 -16.84
#